data_AF-A0A929F1J8-F1
#
_entry.id   AF-A0A929F1J8-F1
#
_cell.length_a   1.000
_cell.length_b   1.000
_cell.length_c   1.000
_cell.angle_alpha   90.00
_cell.angle_beta   90.00
_cell.angle_gamma   90.00
#
_symmetry.space_group_name_H-M   'P 1'
#
loop_
_entity.id
_entity.type
_entity.pdbx_description
1 polymer ?
#
loop_
_entity_poly.entity_id
_entity_poly.type
_entity_poly.pdbx_seq_one_letter_code
_entity_poly.pdbx_strand_id
1 'polypeptide(L)'
;TRINTDGLANMIHKRNVLPELAGLIDSISVSLNAESAETYNKVCRPPFDGAFDGVKAFIMEAKKHIPDITASIVGLPSVDVEKCRKIVEEELGVEFRLRPYNEVG
;
A
#
# COMPACT_ATOMS: atom_id res chain seq x y z
N THR A 1 -9.11 -15.32 5.46
CA THR A 1 -9.26 -14.59 4.20
C THR A 1 -8.30 -13.42 4.13
N ARG A 2 -7.55 -13.30 3.03
CA ARG A 2 -6.65 -12.17 2.75
C ARG A 2 -7.15 -11.36 1.57
N ILE A 3 -7.07 -10.02 1.65
CA ILE A 3 -7.33 -9.11 0.52
C ILE A 3 -6.03 -8.49 0.01
N ASN A 4 -5.90 -8.36 -1.31
CA ASN A 4 -4.87 -7.53 -1.94
C ASN A 4 -5.52 -6.27 -2.50
N THR A 5 -4.92 -5.11 -2.27
CA THR A 5 -5.47 -3.82 -2.68
C THR A 5 -4.34 -2.87 -3.11
N ASP A 6 -4.71 -1.85 -3.88
CA ASP A 6 -3.87 -0.68 -4.18
C ASP A 6 -3.92 0.38 -3.06
N GLY A 7 -4.82 0.22 -2.08
CA GLY A 7 -4.99 1.13 -0.94
C GLY A 7 -5.84 2.37 -1.23
N LEU A 8 -6.49 2.44 -2.40
CA LEU A 8 -7.25 3.63 -2.83
C LEU A 8 -8.75 3.54 -2.55
N ALA A 9 -9.24 2.45 -1.94
CA ALA A 9 -10.66 2.23 -1.70
C ALA A 9 -11.33 3.38 -0.93
N ASN A 10 -10.67 3.92 0.10
CA ASN A 10 -11.21 5.06 0.85
C ASN A 10 -11.36 6.32 -0.01
N MET A 11 -10.44 6.55 -0.97
CA MET A 11 -10.52 7.68 -1.89
C MET A 11 -11.63 7.48 -2.93
N ILE A 12 -11.74 6.27 -3.48
CA ILE A 12 -12.78 5.90 -4.46
C ILE A 12 -14.17 6.06 -3.85
N HIS A 13 -14.37 5.53 -2.64
CA HIS A 13 -15.66 5.58 -1.95
C HIS A 13 -15.90 6.86 -1.16
N LYS A 14 -14.90 7.75 -1.08
CA LYS A 14 -14.92 9.01 -0.30
C LYS A 14 -15.32 8.81 1.17
N ARG A 15 -15.03 7.65 1.74
CA ARG A 15 -15.37 7.25 3.12
C ARG A 15 -14.43 6.15 3.60
N ASN A 16 -14.34 5.95 4.90
CA ASN A 16 -13.58 4.83 5.45
C ASN A 16 -14.34 3.51 5.26
N VAL A 17 -13.77 2.57 4.50
CA VAL A 17 -14.36 1.23 4.26
C VAL A 17 -13.80 0.15 5.18
N LEU A 18 -12.70 0.44 5.89
CA LEU A 18 -12.01 -0.53 6.73
C LEU A 18 -12.85 -1.08 7.89
N PRO A 19 -13.73 -0.30 8.56
CA PRO A 19 -14.59 -0.83 9.60
C PRO A 19 -15.56 -1.93 9.12
N GLU A 20 -15.97 -1.89 7.85
CA GLU A 20 -16.83 -2.93 7.28
C GLU A 20 -16.07 -4.23 6.98
N LEU A 21 -14.74 -4.15 6.87
CA LEU A 21 -13.88 -5.31 6.66
C LEU A 21 -13.43 -5.95 7.98
N ALA A 22 -13.58 -5.23 9.09
CA ALA A 22 -13.21 -5.71 10.42
C ALA A 22 -13.96 -7.01 10.77
N GLY A 23 -13.22 -8.04 11.16
CA GLY A 23 -13.80 -9.36 11.48
C GLY A 23 -14.24 -10.21 10.28
N LEU A 24 -14.17 -9.67 9.05
CA LEU A 24 -14.43 -10.43 7.81
C LEU A 24 -13.15 -10.93 7.15
N ILE A 25 -12.03 -10.24 7.38
CA ILE A 25 -10.73 -10.58 6.81
C ILE A 25 -9.66 -10.66 7.90
N ASP A 26 -8.70 -11.54 7.68
CA ASP A 26 -7.57 -11.77 8.59
C ASP A 26 -6.38 -10.91 8.20
N SER A 27 -6.21 -10.59 6.91
CA SER A 27 -5.08 -9.79 6.45
C SER A 27 -5.35 -8.94 5.22
N ILE A 28 -4.62 -7.84 5.11
CA ILE A 28 -4.64 -6.95 3.95
C ILE A 28 -3.22 -6.71 3.45
N SER A 29 -3.06 -6.80 2.13
CA SER A 29 -1.79 -6.51 1.47
C SER A 29 -1.95 -5.35 0.51
N VAL A 30 -1.27 -4.25 0.81
CA VAL A 30 -1.37 -2.98 0.08
C VAL A 30 -0.16 -2.81 -0.84
N SER A 31 -0.37 -2.43 -2.09
CA SER A 31 0.72 -2.16 -3.04
C SER A 31 1.18 -0.70 -2.93
N LEU A 32 2.28 -0.44 -2.21
CA LEU A 32 2.86 0.90 -2.11
C LEU A 32 3.69 1.26 -3.35
N ASN A 33 4.54 0.35 -3.82
CA ASN A 33 5.32 0.43 -5.06
C ASN A 33 6.22 1.67 -5.29
N ALA A 34 6.34 2.61 -4.33
CA ALA A 34 7.15 3.82 -4.51
C ALA A 34 7.56 4.44 -3.17
N GLU A 35 8.67 5.17 -3.18
CA GLU A 35 9.22 5.89 -2.02
C GLU A 35 8.75 7.35 -1.92
N SER A 36 8.07 7.86 -2.95
CA SER A 36 7.61 9.25 -3.00
C SER A 36 6.34 9.38 -3.84
N ALA A 37 5.60 10.48 -3.65
CA ALA A 37 4.44 10.80 -4.49
C ALA A 37 4.81 10.93 -5.97
N GLU A 38 6.00 11.46 -6.28
CA GLU A 38 6.47 11.59 -7.65
C GLU A 38 6.71 10.21 -8.29
N THR A 39 7.46 9.34 -7.61
CA THR A 39 7.72 7.97 -8.09
C THR A 39 6.42 7.17 -8.17
N TYR A 40 5.52 7.34 -7.20
CA TYR A 40 4.21 6.69 -7.19
C TYR A 40 3.38 7.10 -8.40
N ASN A 41 3.32 8.38 -8.72
CA ASN A 41 2.57 8.87 -9.88
C ASN A 41 3.16 8.35 -11.20
N LYS A 42 4.49 8.23 -11.30
CA LYS A 42 5.17 7.68 -12.48
C LYS A 42 4.89 6.18 -12.66
N VAL A 43 4.98 5.41 -11.56
CA VAL A 43 4.90 3.95 -11.56
C VAL A 43 3.44 3.45 -11.58
N CYS A 44 2.62 3.93 -10.64
CA CYS A 44 1.25 3.45 -10.43
C CYS A 44 0.21 4.19 -11.28
N ARG A 45 0.52 5.41 -11.77
CA ARG A 45 -0.38 6.26 -12.56
C ARG A 45 -1.81 6.31 -11.98
N PRO A 46 -1.94 6.69 -10.70
CA PRO A 46 -3.24 6.69 -10.04
C PRO A 46 -4.18 7.71 -10.71
N PRO A 47 -5.50 7.47 -10.71
CA PRO A 47 -6.48 8.40 -11.26
C PRO A 47 -6.78 9.59 -10.34
N PHE A 48 -6.09 9.72 -9.20
CA PHE A 48 -6.32 10.72 -8.17
C PHE A 48 -5.05 11.46 -7.80
N ASP A 49 -5.16 12.76 -7.55
CA ASP A 49 -4.11 13.54 -6.89
C ASP A 49 -3.95 13.12 -5.43
N GLY A 50 -2.72 13.16 -4.91
CA GLY A 50 -2.44 12.80 -3.51
C GLY A 50 -2.63 11.32 -3.18
N ALA A 51 -2.71 10.45 -4.19
CA ALA A 51 -2.93 9.02 -4.01
C ALA A 51 -1.88 8.35 -3.10
N PHE A 52 -0.62 8.77 -3.17
CA PHE A 52 0.44 8.25 -2.31
C PHE A 52 0.13 8.48 -0.81
N ASP A 53 -0.23 9.70 -0.43
CA ASP A 53 -0.63 10.02 0.95
C ASP A 53 -1.92 9.31 1.34
N GLY A 54 -2.87 9.18 0.39
CA GLY A 54 -4.09 8.41 0.59
C GLY A 54 -3.83 6.93 0.91
N VAL A 55 -2.88 6.30 0.21
CA VAL A 55 -2.45 4.92 0.48
C VAL A 55 -1.77 4.81 1.84
N LYS A 56 -0.87 5.74 2.19
CA LYS A 56 -0.25 5.78 3.53
C LYS A 56 -1.31 5.90 4.63
N ALA A 57 -2.27 6.80 4.47
CA ALA A 57 -3.38 6.98 5.39
C ALA A 57 -4.26 5.73 5.48
N PHE A 58 -4.52 5.06 4.36
CA PHE A 58 -5.26 3.80 4.33
C PHE A 58 -4.53 2.70 5.11
N ILE A 59 -3.22 2.54 4.92
CA ILE A 59 -2.41 1.56 5.66
C ILE A 59 -2.46 1.86 7.16
N MET A 60 -2.28 3.12 7.56
CA MET A 60 -2.32 3.53 8.96
C MET A 60 -3.69 3.29 9.61
N GLU A 61 -4.77 3.55 8.87
CA GLU A 61 -6.12 3.29 9.35
C GLU A 61 -6.41 1.79 9.43
N ALA A 62 -5.89 0.99 8.48
CA ALA A 62 -6.12 -0.46 8.45
C ALA A 62 -5.60 -1.16 9.71
N LYS A 63 -4.51 -0.66 10.30
CA LYS A 63 -3.95 -1.14 11.57
C LYS A 63 -4.94 -1.14 12.74
N LYS A 64 -5.99 -0.31 12.67
CA LYS A 64 -7.01 -0.22 13.72
C LYS A 64 -8.11 -1.28 13.59
N HIS A 65 -8.26 -1.86 12.39
CA HIS A 65 -9.43 -2.69 12.04
C HIS A 65 -9.05 -4.12 11.63
N ILE A 66 -7.82 -4.32 11.14
CA ILE A 66 -7.35 -5.59 10.56
C ILE A 66 -6.12 -6.04 11.35
N PRO A 67 -5.99 -7.34 11.70
CA PRO A 67 -4.90 -7.79 12.55
C PRO A 67 -3.56 -7.90 11.83
N ASP A 68 -3.55 -8.20 10.52
CA ASP A 68 -2.33 -8.37 9.75
C ASP A 68 -2.31 -7.47 8.50
N ILE A 69 -1.27 -6.64 8.40
CA ILE A 69 -1.11 -5.66 7.32
C ILE A 69 0.30 -5.81 6.73
N THR A 70 0.34 -6.02 5.42
CA THR A 70 1.59 -6.06 4.65
C THR A 70 1.58 -4.96 3.59
N ALA A 71 2.58 -4.10 3.56
CA ALA A 71 2.84 -3.22 2.43
C ALA A 71 3.86 -3.86 1.49
N SER A 72 3.51 -3.94 0.21
CA SER A 72 4.33 -4.59 -0.82
C SER A 72 4.82 -3.61 -1.87
N ILE A 73 6.04 -3.85 -2.36
CA ILE A 73 6.68 -3.07 -3.42
C ILE A 73 7.19 -4.04 -4.49
N VAL A 74 7.00 -3.69 -5.75
CA VAL A 74 7.65 -4.36 -6.87
C VAL A 74 9.07 -3.80 -7.00
N GLY A 75 10.07 -4.69 -7.07
CA GLY A 75 11.49 -4.33 -7.24
C GLY A 75 11.82 -3.78 -8.63
N LEU A 76 11.15 -2.70 -9.03
CA LEU A 76 11.41 -1.98 -10.27
C LEU A 76 12.74 -1.21 -10.15
N PRO A 77 13.57 -1.14 -11.21
CA PRO A 77 14.81 -0.37 -11.20
C PRO A 77 14.62 1.12 -10.88
N SER A 78 13.43 1.66 -11.15
CA SER A 78 13.07 3.06 -10.89
C SER A 78 12.58 3.33 -9.46
N VAL A 79 12.51 2.31 -8.60
CA VAL A 79 11.99 2.41 -7.23
C VAL A 79 13.12 2.15 -6.23
N ASP A 80 13.25 3.06 -5.27
CA ASP A 80 14.23 2.90 -4.20
C ASP A 80 13.66 1.97 -3.11
N VAL A 81 13.96 0.68 -3.24
CA VAL A 81 13.43 -0.36 -2.36
C VAL A 81 13.83 -0.14 -0.90
N GLU A 82 15.04 0.37 -0.63
CA GLU A 82 15.48 0.64 0.73
C GLU A 82 14.71 1.80 1.35
N LYS A 83 14.49 2.89 0.61
CA LYS A 83 13.63 3.98 1.10
C LYS A 83 12.19 3.52 1.30
N CYS A 84 11.65 2.73 0.38
CA CYS A 84 10.31 2.17 0.55
C CYS A 84 10.22 1.31 1.82
N ARG A 85 11.25 0.49 2.08
CA ARG A 85 11.33 -0.33 3.29
C ARG A 85 11.31 0.54 4.55
N LYS A 86 12.10 1.62 4.59
CA LYS A 86 12.08 2.57 5.72
C LYS A 86 10.71 3.20 5.91
N ILE A 87 10.04 3.63 4.85
CA ILE A 87 8.67 4.18 4.95
C ILE A 87 7.72 3.14 5.55
N VAL A 88 7.79 1.89 5.08
CA VAL A 88 6.89 0.82 5.54
C VAL A 88 7.16 0.41 6.99
N GLU A 89 8.42 0.18 7.35
CA GLU A 89 8.80 -0.33 8.66
C GLU A 89 8.88 0.79 9.71
N GLU A 90 9.43 1.96 9.38
CA GLU A 90 9.67 3.06 10.34
C GLU A 90 8.50 4.04 10.40
N GLU A 91 7.91 4.43 9.27
CA GLU A 91 6.80 5.41 9.28
C GLU A 91 5.43 4.74 9.46
N LEU A 92 5.16 3.67 8.72
CA LEU A 92 3.86 2.98 8.74
C LEU A 92 3.82 1.89 9.81
N GLY A 93 4.97 1.31 10.17
CA GLY A 93 5.08 0.23 11.16
C GLY A 93 4.24 -0.99 10.80
N VAL A 94 4.35 -1.45 9.56
CA VAL A 94 3.66 -2.66 9.04
C VAL A 94 4.66 -3.59 8.38
N GLU A 95 4.24 -4.81 8.04
CA GLU A 95 5.14 -5.78 7.42
C GLU A 95 5.53 -5.34 6.00
N PHE A 96 6.84 -5.34 5.71
CA PHE A 96 7.37 -5.05 4.39
C PHE A 96 7.51 -6.32 3.55
N ARG A 97 7.03 -6.29 2.30
CA ARG A 97 7.20 -7.38 1.35
C ARG A 97 7.73 -6.89 -0.01
N LEU A 98 8.95 -7.29 -0.33
CA LEU A 98 9.49 -7.12 -1.68
C LEU A 98 8.94 -8.19 -2.62
N ARG A 99 8.42 -7.76 -3.77
CA ARG A 99 8.01 -8.64 -4.87
C ARG A 99 9.08 -8.59 -5.97
N PRO A 100 9.57 -9.74 -6.46
CA PRO A 100 10.49 -9.77 -7.59
C PRO A 100 9.80 -9.18 -8.82
N TYR A 101 10.52 -8.34 -9.56
CA TYR A 101 10.09 -7.91 -10.88
C TYR A 101 10.38 -9.05 -11.85
N ASN A 102 9.36 -9.83 -12.21
CA ASN A 102 9.48 -10.79 -13.30
C ASN A 102 9.18 -10.05 -14.60
N GLU A 103 10.20 -9.84 -15.44
CA GLU A 103 10.00 -9.71 -16.88
C GLU A 103 9.39 -11.04 -17.37
N VAL A 104 8.07 -11.12 -17.45
CA VAL A 104 7.45 -12.04 -18.39
C VAL A 104 7.71 -11.44 -19.76
N GLY A 105 8.60 -12.10 -20.52
CA GLY A 105 9.08 -11.66 -21.82
C GLY A 105 8.03 -11.59 -22.92
#